data_AF-A0A7C4CII6-F1
#
_entry.id   AF-A0A7C4CII6-F1
#
_cell.length_a   1.000
_cell.length_b   1.000
_cell.length_c   1.000
_cell.angle_alpha   90.00
_cell.angle_beta   90.00
_cell.angle_gamma   90.00
#
_symmetry.space_group_name_H-M   'P 1'
#
loop_
_entity.id
_entity.type
_entity.pdbx_description
1 polymer ?
#
loop_
_entity_poly.entity_id
_entity_poly.type
_entity_poly.pdbx_seq_one_letter_code
_entity_poly.pdbx_strand_id
1 'polypeptide(L)'
;MKVLIIADDLTGALDTTSKFGEGSVVALREEVSSDFVGISTDTRLLRPDEARLRVRDSLKRFSDWHYLYKKIDSTMRGNVGAEFDEICESIGVKIPFTPAYPEQGRIVRDGLLYVRGRLLEETDYVRELPKSSSDVLEIVKATSRLKVGYWHEDRDIMTFRDVR
;
A
#
# COMPACT_ATOMS: atom_id res chain seq x y z
N MET A 1 7.55 3.40 -20.97
CA MET A 1 7.81 2.48 -19.83
C MET A 1 6.49 2.36 -19.10
N LYS A 2 5.97 1.15 -18.86
CA LYS A 2 4.61 1.00 -18.31
C LYS A 2 4.61 0.77 -16.80
N VAL A 3 3.91 1.64 -16.05
CA VAL A 3 3.76 1.56 -14.60
C VAL A 3 2.29 1.43 -14.24
N LEU A 4 1.95 0.38 -13.49
CA LEU A 4 0.66 0.22 -12.84
C LEU A 4 0.76 0.69 -11.39
N ILE A 5 -0.13 1.58 -10.97
CA ILE A 5 -0.26 2.07 -9.60
C ILE A 5 -1.58 1.54 -9.05
N ILE A 6 -1.51 0.69 -8.04
CA ILE A 6 -2.70 0.20 -7.34
C ILE A 6 -2.80 0.95 -6.02
N ALA A 7 -3.88 1.70 -5.80
CA ALA A 7 -4.17 2.35 -4.53
C ALA A 7 -5.42 1.76 -3.88
N ASP A 8 -5.44 1.75 -2.54
CA ASP A 8 -6.59 1.29 -1.76
C ASP A 8 -7.78 2.26 -1.82
N ASP A 9 -7.54 3.53 -2.14
CA ASP A 9 -8.55 4.58 -2.32
C ASP A 9 -8.30 5.49 -3.53
N LEU A 10 -9.33 6.26 -3.91
CA LEU A 10 -9.28 7.15 -5.07
C LEU A 10 -8.33 8.33 -4.86
N THR A 11 -8.28 8.90 -3.65
CA THR A 11 -7.41 10.03 -3.34
C THR A 11 -5.93 9.64 -3.47
N GLY A 12 -5.55 8.46 -2.96
CA GLY A 12 -4.21 7.91 -3.09
C GLY A 12 -3.85 7.57 -4.53
N ALA A 13 -4.81 7.07 -5.32
CA ALA A 13 -4.61 6.85 -6.76
C ALA A 13 -4.28 8.16 -7.48
N LEU A 14 -5.09 9.21 -7.27
CA LEU A 14 -4.90 10.52 -7.89
C LEU A 14 -3.57 11.18 -7.46
N ASP A 15 -3.30 11.24 -6.16
CA ASP A 15 -2.06 11.84 -5.62
C ASP A 15 -0.81 11.17 -6.20
N THR A 16 -0.76 9.84 -6.17
CA THR A 16 0.40 9.08 -6.64
C THR A 16 0.57 9.17 -8.16
N THR A 17 -0.53 8.99 -8.91
CA THR A 17 -0.49 8.97 -10.37
C THR A 17 -0.08 10.33 -10.93
N SER A 18 -0.51 11.43 -10.29
CA SER A 18 -0.14 12.79 -10.70
C SER A 18 1.38 13.03 -10.68
N LYS A 19 2.15 12.28 -9.87
CA LYS A 19 3.62 12.41 -9.79
C LYS A 19 4.34 11.92 -11.04
N PHE A 20 3.68 11.16 -11.91
CA PHE A 20 4.24 10.66 -13.17
C PHE A 20 4.09 11.64 -14.34
N GLY A 21 3.44 12.79 -14.12
CA GLY A 21 3.37 13.89 -15.09
C GLY A 21 2.32 13.69 -16.18
N GLU A 22 2.55 14.35 -17.32
CA GLU A 22 1.63 14.38 -18.45
C GLU A 22 1.37 12.98 -19.02
N GLY A 23 0.12 12.71 -19.40
CA GLY A 23 -0.29 11.42 -19.94
C GLY A 23 -0.60 10.34 -18.89
N SER A 24 -0.40 10.61 -17.60
CA SER A 24 -0.83 9.71 -16.52
C SER A 24 -2.36 9.71 -16.37
N VAL A 25 -2.95 8.52 -16.17
CA VAL A 25 -4.40 8.33 -16.14
C VAL A 25 -4.82 7.52 -14.92
N VAL A 26 -5.85 7.96 -14.21
CA VAL A 26 -6.53 7.12 -13.21
C VAL A 26 -7.74 6.44 -13.85
N ALA A 27 -7.68 5.12 -13.97
CA ALA A 27 -8.76 4.30 -14.52
C ALA A 27 -9.69 3.80 -13.41
N LEU A 28 -11.00 4.06 -13.56
CA LEU A 28 -12.01 3.62 -12.59
C LEU A 28 -12.63 2.27 -12.98
N ARG A 29 -12.93 2.07 -14.27
CA ARG A 29 -13.78 0.94 -14.74
C ARG A 29 -13.33 0.29 -16.04
N GLU A 30 -12.69 1.03 -16.92
CA GLU A 30 -12.21 0.51 -18.21
C GLU A 30 -10.69 0.53 -18.30
N GLU A 31 -10.12 -0.38 -19.09
CA GLU A 31 -8.69 -0.31 -19.41
C GLU A 31 -8.41 0.93 -20.25
N VAL A 32 -7.24 1.51 -20.04
CA VAL A 32 -6.81 2.73 -20.72
C VAL A 32 -5.43 2.50 -21.32
N SER A 33 -5.19 3.05 -22.50
CA SER A 33 -3.88 3.01 -23.12
C SER A 33 -3.06 4.21 -22.62
N SER A 34 -2.27 3.99 -21.56
CA SER A 34 -1.29 4.96 -21.05
C SER A 34 -0.05 4.24 -20.51
N ASP A 35 1.08 4.93 -20.51
CA ASP A 35 2.33 4.47 -19.88
C ASP A 35 2.24 4.50 -18.34
N PHE A 36 1.35 5.31 -17.75
CA PHE A 36 1.20 5.43 -16.30
C PHE A 36 -0.27 5.34 -15.92
N VAL A 37 -0.67 4.18 -15.37
CA VAL A 37 -2.06 3.91 -15.04
C VAL A 37 -2.22 3.74 -13.54
N GLY A 38 -2.98 4.64 -12.93
CA GLY A 38 -3.46 4.50 -11.56
C GLY A 38 -4.83 3.84 -11.51
N ILE A 39 -5.06 3.03 -10.49
CA ILE A 39 -6.37 2.48 -10.19
C ILE A 39 -6.66 2.57 -8.70
N SER A 40 -7.94 2.72 -8.37
CA SER A 40 -8.44 2.61 -7.01
C SER A 40 -9.18 1.29 -6.87
N THR A 41 -8.76 0.46 -5.92
CA THR A 41 -9.48 -0.78 -5.59
C THR A 41 -10.67 -0.54 -4.67
N ASP A 42 -10.71 0.61 -3.99
CA ASP A 42 -11.72 0.99 -2.99
C ASP A 42 -11.85 -0.07 -1.89
N THR A 43 -10.70 -0.46 -1.34
CA THR A 43 -10.53 -1.64 -0.46
C THR A 43 -10.27 -1.29 0.99
N ARG A 44 -10.12 0.00 1.31
CA ARG A 44 -9.74 0.47 2.67
C ARG A 44 -10.68 -0.03 3.77
N LEU A 45 -11.99 -0.01 3.50
CA LEU A 45 -13.03 -0.37 4.48
C LEU A 45 -13.61 -1.76 4.26
N LEU A 46 -13.06 -2.53 3.30
CA LEU A 46 -13.53 -3.88 3.02
C LEU A 46 -12.94 -4.89 3.99
N ARG A 47 -13.46 -6.11 3.97
CA ARG A 47 -12.81 -7.23 4.66
C ARG A 47 -11.52 -7.65 3.91
N PRO A 48 -10.53 -8.21 4.61
CA PRO A 48 -9.25 -8.60 3.99
C PRO A 48 -9.37 -9.51 2.76
N ASP A 49 -10.31 -10.46 2.77
CA ASP A 49 -10.59 -11.38 1.67
C ASP A 49 -11.19 -10.67 0.45
N GLU A 50 -12.08 -9.71 0.67
CA GLU A 50 -12.64 -8.88 -0.40
C GLU A 50 -11.59 -7.93 -1.00
N ALA A 51 -10.72 -7.37 -0.15
CA ALA A 51 -9.60 -6.54 -0.60
C ALA A 51 -8.65 -7.32 -1.51
N ARG A 52 -8.33 -8.57 -1.14
CA ARG A 52 -7.55 -9.49 -1.98
C ARG A 52 -8.19 -9.74 -3.33
N LEU A 53 -9.49 -10.05 -3.36
CA LEU A 53 -10.19 -10.30 -4.62
C LEU A 53 -10.14 -9.08 -5.56
N ARG A 54 -10.34 -7.87 -5.03
CA ARG A 54 -10.24 -6.64 -5.82
C ARG A 54 -8.84 -6.42 -6.39
N VAL A 55 -7.79 -6.65 -5.60
CA VAL A 55 -6.40 -6.55 -6.09
C VAL A 55 -6.11 -7.59 -7.16
N ARG A 56 -6.57 -8.83 -6.99
CA ARG A 56 -6.43 -9.90 -8.00
C ARG A 56 -7.08 -9.52 -9.32
N ASP A 57 -8.32 -9.03 -9.27
CA ASP A 57 -9.07 -8.65 -10.46
C ASP A 57 -8.40 -7.48 -11.17
N SER A 58 -7.89 -6.51 -10.42
CA SER A 58 -7.08 -5.41 -10.92
C SER A 58 -5.81 -5.87 -11.63
N LEU A 59 -5.04 -6.80 -11.04
CA LEU A 59 -3.82 -7.34 -11.65
C LEU A 59 -4.09 -8.13 -12.92
N LYS A 60 -5.21 -8.86 -12.98
CA LYS A 60 -5.62 -9.59 -14.19
C LYS A 60 -6.03 -8.66 -15.32
N ARG A 61 -6.81 -7.63 -14.97
CA ARG A 61 -7.32 -6.65 -15.92
C ARG A 61 -6.18 -5.80 -16.49
N PHE A 62 -5.36 -5.22 -15.63
CA PHE A 62 -4.18 -4.47 -16.05
C PHE A 62 -2.96 -5.38 -16.02
N SER A 63 -2.72 -6.11 -17.11
CA SER A 63 -1.64 -7.11 -17.21
C SER A 63 -0.41 -6.63 -18.00
N ASP A 64 -0.53 -5.55 -18.77
CA ASP A 64 0.55 -5.00 -19.61
C ASP A 64 1.28 -3.86 -18.89
N TRP A 65 2.16 -4.22 -17.95
CA TRP A 65 3.01 -3.29 -17.20
C TRP A 65 4.41 -3.86 -16.97
N HIS A 66 5.39 -2.98 -16.75
CA HIS A 66 6.76 -3.35 -16.39
C HIS A 66 7.02 -3.18 -14.89
N TYR A 67 6.37 -2.20 -14.26
CA TYR A 67 6.51 -1.91 -12.84
C TYR A 67 5.16 -1.81 -12.17
N LEU A 68 5.07 -2.33 -10.96
CA LEU A 68 3.91 -2.21 -10.09
C LEU A 68 4.29 -1.35 -8.88
N TYR A 69 3.55 -0.28 -8.65
CA TYR A 69 3.61 0.51 -7.43
C TYR A 69 2.35 0.26 -6.61
N LYS A 70 2.48 -0.42 -5.48
CA LYS A 70 1.36 -0.57 -4.54
C LYS A 70 1.34 0.62 -3.58
N LYS A 71 0.41 1.55 -3.81
CA LYS A 71 0.13 2.67 -2.91
C LYS A 71 -0.68 2.19 -1.71
N ILE A 72 -0.21 2.58 -0.53
CA ILE A 72 -0.86 2.38 0.77
C ILE A 72 -1.15 3.73 1.43
N ASP A 73 -2.10 3.79 2.35
CA ASP A 73 -2.31 4.96 3.20
C ASP A 73 -1.08 5.19 4.11
N SER A 74 -0.54 6.42 4.12
CA SER A 74 0.65 6.75 4.94
C SER A 74 0.39 6.69 6.46
N THR A 75 -0.88 6.60 6.86
CA THR A 75 -1.32 6.34 8.23
C THR A 75 -1.77 4.89 8.44
N MET A 76 -1.42 3.99 7.52
CA MET A 76 -1.59 2.53 7.58
C MET A 76 -3.04 2.04 7.74
N ARG A 77 -4.03 2.87 7.41
CA ARG A 77 -5.44 2.44 7.40
C ARG A 77 -5.71 1.41 6.30
N GLY A 78 -6.67 0.53 6.58
CA GLY A 78 -7.12 -0.50 5.64
C GLY A 78 -6.26 -1.76 5.61
N ASN A 79 -6.33 -2.48 4.48
CA ASN A 79 -5.96 -3.88 4.36
C ASN A 79 -4.54 -4.10 3.81
N VAL A 80 -3.55 -3.33 4.26
CA VAL A 80 -2.20 -3.30 3.71
C VAL A 80 -1.58 -4.70 3.56
N GLY A 81 -1.66 -5.53 4.61
CA GLY A 81 -1.10 -6.88 4.59
C GLY A 81 -1.80 -7.81 3.61
N ALA A 82 -3.14 -7.79 3.58
CA ALA A 82 -3.92 -8.64 2.68
C ALA A 82 -3.70 -8.26 1.21
N GLU A 83 -3.63 -6.96 0.89
CA GLU A 83 -3.37 -6.50 -0.47
C GLU A 83 -1.95 -6.87 -0.95
N PHE A 84 -0.96 -6.79 -0.06
CA PHE A 84 0.38 -7.28 -0.35
C PHE A 84 0.43 -8.80 -0.53
N ASP A 85 -0.28 -9.58 0.31
CA ASP A 85 -0.37 -11.04 0.14
C ASP A 85 -0.80 -11.40 -1.28
N GLU A 86 -1.87 -10.75 -1.76
CA GLU A 86 -2.38 -11.02 -3.11
C GLU A 86 -1.38 -10.68 -4.20
N ILE A 87 -0.65 -9.58 -4.07
CA ILE A 87 0.40 -9.21 -5.01
C ILE A 87 1.52 -10.26 -4.98
N CYS A 88 2.09 -10.54 -3.80
CA CYS A 88 3.17 -11.53 -3.65
C CYS A 88 2.79 -12.88 -4.25
N GLU A 89 1.57 -13.38 -3.98
CA GLU A 89 1.09 -14.66 -4.51
C GLU A 89 0.79 -14.64 -6.01
N SER A 90 0.26 -13.51 -6.54
CA SER A 90 -0.12 -13.41 -7.96
C SER A 90 1.07 -13.23 -8.90
N ILE A 91 2.08 -12.46 -8.48
CA ILE A 91 3.23 -12.11 -9.33
C ILE A 91 4.55 -12.75 -8.88
N GLY A 92 4.59 -13.42 -7.72
CA GLY A 92 5.76 -14.15 -7.25
C GLY A 92 6.92 -13.26 -6.81
N VAL A 93 6.63 -12.07 -6.27
CA VAL A 93 7.64 -11.09 -5.84
C VAL A 93 7.64 -10.87 -4.34
N LYS A 94 8.72 -10.29 -3.83
CA LYS A 94 8.81 -9.74 -2.48
C LYS A 94 8.59 -8.23 -2.53
N ILE A 95 7.92 -7.67 -1.52
CA ILE A 95 7.54 -6.25 -1.52
C ILE A 95 8.30 -5.50 -0.42
N PRO A 96 9.23 -4.60 -0.78
CA PRO A 96 9.65 -3.54 0.12
C PRO A 96 8.62 -2.42 0.16
N PHE A 97 8.32 -1.89 1.35
CA PHE A 97 7.44 -0.75 1.50
C PHE A 97 7.85 0.13 2.68
N THR A 98 7.31 1.35 2.73
CA THR A 98 7.33 2.20 3.92
C THR A 98 6.07 3.07 3.95
N PRO A 99 5.44 3.27 5.12
CA PRO A 99 4.39 4.27 5.28
C PRO A 99 4.91 5.68 5.49
N ALA A 100 6.22 5.85 5.67
CA ALA A 100 6.80 7.16 5.94
C ALA A 100 6.54 8.13 4.77
N TYR A 101 6.14 9.34 5.14
CA TYR A 101 6.00 10.47 4.24
C TYR A 101 6.44 11.73 5.01
N PRO A 102 7.75 11.99 5.10
CA PRO A 102 8.31 13.02 5.99
C PRO A 102 7.77 14.42 5.73
N GLU A 103 7.55 14.80 4.47
CA GLU A 103 6.96 16.09 4.09
C GLU A 103 5.55 16.29 4.66
N GLN A 104 4.84 15.19 4.93
CA GLN A 104 3.52 15.19 5.57
C GLN A 104 3.62 14.90 7.08
N GLY A 105 4.81 14.84 7.65
CA GLY A 105 5.05 14.55 9.07
C GLY A 105 4.82 13.09 9.45
N ARG A 106 4.92 12.15 8.50
CA ARG A 106 4.85 10.71 8.77
C ARG A 106 6.26 10.16 8.78
N ILE A 107 6.73 9.68 9.92
CA ILE A 107 8.08 9.12 10.07
C ILE A 107 7.99 7.75 10.72
N VAL A 108 8.89 6.85 10.34
CA VAL A 108 9.08 5.57 11.03
C VAL A 108 10.37 5.65 11.82
N ARG A 109 10.30 5.38 13.13
CA ARG A 109 11.46 5.35 14.02
C ARG A 109 11.35 4.12 14.92
N ASP A 110 12.42 3.34 14.98
CA ASP A 110 12.46 2.07 15.72
C ASP A 110 11.32 1.09 15.32
N GLY A 111 10.84 1.18 14.07
CA GLY A 111 9.71 0.40 13.57
C GLY A 111 8.32 0.94 13.93
N LEU A 112 8.25 2.03 14.69
CA LEU A 112 7.01 2.69 15.10
C LEU A 112 6.69 3.85 14.16
N LEU A 113 5.45 3.91 13.69
CA LEU A 113 4.95 4.99 12.86
C LEU A 113 4.47 6.16 13.74
N TYR A 114 5.04 7.33 13.47
CA TYR A 114 4.64 8.60 14.07
C TYR A 114 3.94 9.48 13.05
N VAL A 115 2.90 10.17 13.49
CA VAL A 115 2.15 11.17 12.74
C VAL A 115 2.26 12.51 13.45
N ARG A 116 2.96 13.45 12.82
CA ARG A 116 3.23 14.81 13.36
C ARG A 116 3.77 14.77 14.79
N GLY A 117 4.69 13.83 15.06
CA GLY A 117 5.37 13.68 16.34
C GLY A 117 4.63 12.82 17.38
N ARG A 118 3.41 12.36 17.11
CA ARG A 118 2.65 11.45 17.99
C ARG A 118 2.66 10.03 17.46
N LEU A 119 2.62 9.04 18.34
CA LEU A 119 2.44 7.64 17.93
C LEU A 119 1.12 7.49 17.18
N LEU A 120 1.09 6.67 16.13
CA LEU A 120 -0.10 6.47 15.30
C LEU A 120 -1.32 6.07 16.15
N GLU A 121 -1.14 5.19 17.13
CA GLU A 121 -2.22 4.70 18.00
C GLU A 121 -2.84 5.79 18.90
N GLU A 122 -2.15 6.92 19.10
CA GLU A 122 -2.66 8.07 19.86
C GLU A 122 -3.43 9.07 18.99
N THR A 123 -3.56 8.80 17.68
CA THR A 123 -4.26 9.66 16.73
C THR A 123 -5.65 9.11 16.40
N ASP A 124 -6.50 9.93 15.78
CA ASP A 124 -7.83 9.48 15.37
C ASP A 124 -7.81 8.41 14.26
N TYR A 125 -6.69 8.28 13.52
CA TYR A 125 -6.53 7.27 12.47
C TYR A 125 -6.58 5.83 13.03
N VAL A 126 -6.30 5.65 14.33
CA VAL A 126 -6.29 4.33 15.00
C VAL A 126 -7.61 3.57 14.83
N ARG A 127 -8.73 4.28 14.67
CA ARG A 127 -10.08 3.70 14.56
C ARG A 127 -10.30 2.93 13.25
N GLU A 128 -9.52 3.22 12.22
CA GLU A 128 -9.59 2.59 10.91
C GLU A 128 -8.44 1.59 10.68
N LEU A 129 -7.65 1.29 11.71
CA LEU A 129 -6.58 0.30 11.63
C LEU A 129 -7.14 -1.12 11.86
N PRO A 130 -6.60 -2.13 11.18
CA PRO A 130 -6.93 -3.53 11.47
C PRO A 130 -6.43 -3.97 12.86
N LYS A 131 -5.45 -3.26 13.43
CA LYS A 131 -4.97 -3.41 14.80
C LYS A 131 -4.56 -2.04 15.35
N SER A 132 -5.04 -1.71 16.55
CA SER A 132 -4.64 -0.50 17.28
C SER A 132 -3.20 -0.62 17.75
N SER A 133 -2.27 -0.21 16.91
CA SER A 133 -0.83 -0.24 17.17
C SER A 133 -0.13 0.83 16.35
N SER A 134 1.03 1.26 16.82
CA SER A 134 1.96 2.08 16.05
C SER A 134 3.08 1.26 15.41
N ASP A 135 3.23 -0.02 15.78
CA ASP A 135 4.21 -0.91 15.19
C ASP A 135 3.77 -1.32 13.77
N VAL A 136 4.57 -0.94 12.78
CA VAL A 136 4.27 -1.18 11.36
C VAL A 136 4.12 -2.68 11.06
N LEU A 137 4.94 -3.54 11.67
CA LEU A 137 4.85 -4.98 11.46
C LEU A 137 3.57 -5.55 12.07
N GLU A 138 3.16 -5.10 13.26
CA GLU A 138 1.91 -5.55 13.87
C GLU A 138 0.69 -5.21 13.02
N ILE A 139 0.65 -4.00 12.45
CA ILE A 139 -0.46 -3.56 11.59
C ILE A 139 -0.54 -4.41 10.32
N VAL A 140 0.59 -4.66 9.66
CA VAL A 140 0.62 -5.51 8.46
C VAL A 140 0.24 -6.96 8.78
N LYS A 141 0.80 -7.52 9.85
CA LYS A 141 0.49 -8.89 10.30
C LYS A 141 -0.98 -9.08 10.70
N ALA A 142 -1.70 -8.02 11.04
CA ALA A 142 -3.12 -8.10 11.36
C ALA A 142 -3.98 -8.53 10.16
N THR A 143 -3.51 -8.32 8.93
CA THR A 143 -4.23 -8.68 7.70
C THR A 143 -3.45 -9.58 6.74
N SER A 144 -2.15 -9.81 6.99
CA SER A 144 -1.29 -10.68 6.19
C SER A 144 -1.18 -12.10 6.76
N ARG A 145 -0.96 -13.07 5.88
CA ARG A 145 -0.64 -14.47 6.18
C ARG A 145 0.81 -14.83 5.81
N LEU A 146 1.53 -13.92 5.16
CA LEU A 146 2.89 -14.12 4.69
C LEU A 146 3.94 -13.74 5.74
N LYS A 147 5.22 -14.01 5.45
CA LYS A 147 6.32 -13.63 6.33
C LYS A 147 6.57 -12.13 6.21
N VAL A 148 6.23 -11.39 7.26
CA VAL A 148 6.46 -9.94 7.37
C VAL A 148 7.62 -9.63 8.30
N GLY A 149 8.55 -8.77 7.90
CA GLY A 149 9.68 -8.35 8.73
C GLY A 149 10.38 -7.09 8.24
N TYR A 150 11.59 -6.85 8.72
CA TYR A 150 12.39 -5.70 8.29
C TYR A 150 13.24 -6.03 7.05
N TRP A 151 13.63 -4.98 6.34
CA TRP A 151 14.58 -5.03 5.23
C TRP A 151 15.88 -5.74 5.65
N HIS A 152 16.43 -6.57 4.76
CA HIS A 152 17.53 -7.53 4.99
C HIS A 152 17.19 -8.85 5.69
N GLU A 153 15.94 -9.07 6.13
CA GLU A 153 15.48 -10.40 6.54
C GLU A 153 14.93 -11.20 5.34
N ASP A 154 15.01 -12.53 5.37
CA ASP A 154 14.33 -13.39 4.37
C ASP A 154 12.81 -13.42 4.65
N ARG A 155 12.08 -12.49 4.02
CA ARG A 155 10.66 -12.20 4.19
C ARG A 155 9.99 -11.95 2.85
N ASP A 156 8.66 -12.09 2.81
CA ASP A 156 7.84 -11.81 1.64
C ASP A 156 7.49 -10.32 1.58
N ILE A 157 7.17 -9.73 2.73
CA ILE A 157 6.83 -8.31 2.89
C ILE A 157 7.82 -7.67 3.87
N MET A 158 8.50 -6.61 3.43
CA MET A 158 9.60 -5.99 4.16
C MET A 158 9.38 -4.49 4.34
N THR A 159 9.60 -4.00 5.56
CA THR A 159 9.60 -2.56 5.87
C THR A 159 10.95 -2.11 6.43
N PHE A 160 11.14 -0.81 6.61
CA PHE A 160 12.37 -0.24 7.14
C PHE A 160 12.17 0.18 8.59
N ARG A 161 13.18 -0.05 9.43
CA ARG A 161 13.11 0.28 10.86
C ARG A 161 13.12 1.80 11.10
N ASP A 162 13.83 2.54 10.26
CA ASP A 162 13.97 3.99 10.37
C ASP A 162 13.86 4.65 9.00
N VAL A 163 12.88 5.54 8.84
CA VAL A 163 12.66 6.35 7.64
C VAL A 163 12.16 7.73 8.07
N ARG A 164 12.91 8.77 7.69
CA ARG A 164 12.72 10.16 8.13
C ARG A 164 12.98 11.15 7.01
#